data_AF-A0A7X5FTL7-F1
#
_entry.id   AF-A0A7X5FTL7-F1
#
_cell.length_a   1.000
_cell.length_b   1.000
_cell.length_c   1.000
_cell.angle_alpha   90.00
_cell.angle_beta   90.00
_cell.angle_gamma   90.00
#
_symmetry.space_group_name_H-M   'P 1'
#
loop_
_entity.id
_entity.type
_entity.pdbx_description
1 polymer ?
#
loop_
_entity_poly.entity_id
_entity_poly.type
_entity_poly.pdbx_seq_one_letter_code
_entity_poly.pdbx_strand_id
1 'polypeptide(L)'
;MKFLLVVPAIIFIALLIINIGIFSLTREINFFWLFRFDIPVVITITLFFIIYMLMIWAGLSFGKVFTNRRIKSLETEVYELKSKLLNKQGELIKNIEDKFDKKLGEFKQDSDKKLELTKKETEKVVSNVNYDFSTIKDRLTRMGKK
;
A
#
# COMPACT_ATOMS: atom_id res chain seq x y z
N MET A 1 24.93 12.47 15.85
CA MET A 1 25.24 11.65 17.04
C MET A 1 26.21 10.49 16.77
N LYS A 2 26.05 9.68 15.71
CA LYS A 2 26.98 8.57 15.40
C LYS A 2 28.45 9.00 15.18
N PHE A 3 28.66 10.19 14.61
CA PHE A 3 30.00 10.75 14.38
C PHE A 3 30.75 11.07 15.69
N LEU A 4 30.02 11.44 16.75
CA LEU A 4 30.60 11.81 18.05
C LEU A 4 31.23 10.60 18.76
N LEU A 5 30.68 9.40 18.54
CA LEU A 5 31.19 8.15 19.10
C LEU A 5 32.51 7.70 18.47
N VAL A 6 32.87 8.24 17.30
CA VAL A 6 34.09 7.88 16.56
C VAL A 6 35.25 8.82 16.88
N VAL A 7 34.96 10.02 17.43
CA VAL A 7 35.97 11.03 17.77
C VAL A 7 37.05 10.50 18.70
N PRO A 8 36.76 9.76 19.80
CA PRO A 8 37.80 9.23 20.68
C PRO A 8 38.76 8.27 19.96
N ALA A 9 38.24 7.46 19.02
CA ALA A 9 39.05 6.52 18.25
C ALA A 9 39.96 7.23 17.24
N ILE A 10 39.49 8.31 16.61
CA ILE A 10 40.30 9.11 15.67
C ILE A 10 41.45 9.81 16.42
N ILE A 11 41.16 10.41 17.58
CA ILE A 11 42.18 11.04 18.43
C ILE A 11 43.23 10.00 18.85
N PHE A 12 42.78 8.81 19.24
CA PHE A 12 43.68 7.72 19.63
C PHE A 12 44.58 7.21 18.49
N ILE A 13 44.04 7.09 17.27
CA ILE A 13 44.84 6.70 16.10
C ILE A 13 45.88 7.79 15.75
N ALA A 14 45.49 9.07 15.80
CA ALA A 14 46.41 10.18 15.59
C ALA A 14 47.56 10.17 16.61
N LEU A 15 47.24 9.88 17.87
CA LEU A 15 48.19 9.70 18.95
C LEU A 15 49.19 8.55 18.69
N LEU A 16 48.70 7.40 18.19
CA LEU A 16 49.57 6.27 17.86
C LEU A 16 50.51 6.58 16.69
N ILE A 17 50.00 7.21 15.62
CA ILE A 17 50.78 7.51 14.41
C ILE A 17 51.96 8.44 14.71
N ILE A 18 51.72 9.47 15.54
CA ILE A 18 52.77 10.42 15.96
C ILE A 18 53.88 9.74 16.78
N ASN A 19 53.57 8.62 17.45
CA ASN A 19 54.50 7.88 18.29
C ASN A 19 55.16 6.67 17.60
N ILE A 20 54.87 6.38 16.32
CA ILE A 20 55.39 5.20 15.59
C ILE A 20 56.94 5.09 15.65
N GLY A 21 57.66 6.21 15.70
CA GLY A 21 59.12 6.22 15.78
C GLY A 21 59.74 5.85 17.14
N ILE A 22 58.95 5.84 18.24
CA ILE A 22 59.46 5.68 19.62
C ILE A 22 59.32 4.23 20.12
N PHE A 23 58.44 3.44 19.49
CA PHE A 23 58.11 2.08 19.93
C PHE A 23 59.28 1.07 19.82
N SER A 24 60.38 1.39 19.15
CA SER A 24 61.46 0.42 18.90
C SER A 24 62.62 0.42 19.91
N LEU A 25 62.75 1.43 20.79
CA LEU A 25 64.01 1.63 21.53
C LEU A 25 63.91 2.07 23.00
N THR A 26 62.71 2.32 23.56
CA THR A 26 62.56 2.91 24.90
C THR A 26 61.52 2.20 25.77
N ARG A 27 61.77 2.05 27.08
CA ARG A 27 60.79 1.46 28.05
C ARG A 27 59.57 2.35 28.26
N GLU A 28 59.73 3.64 28.04
CA GLU A 28 58.69 4.67 28.23
C GLU A 28 58.40 5.36 26.89
N ILE A 29 57.12 5.55 26.60
CA ILE A 29 56.62 6.26 25.42
C ILE A 29 56.26 7.69 25.84
N ASN A 30 56.76 8.66 25.10
CA ASN A 30 56.58 10.07 25.42
C ASN A 30 55.46 10.68 24.59
N PHE A 31 54.31 10.94 25.22
CA PHE A 31 53.16 11.55 24.56
C PHE A 31 53.30 13.07 24.54
N PHE A 32 53.54 13.61 23.34
CA PHE A 32 53.63 15.05 23.08
C PHE A 32 54.60 15.80 24.00
N TRP A 33 55.68 15.15 24.43
CA TRP A 33 56.67 15.73 25.37
C TRP A 33 56.09 16.15 26.73
N LEU A 34 54.82 15.86 27.00
CA LEU A 34 54.08 16.30 28.20
C LEU A 34 53.95 15.18 29.22
N PHE A 35 53.76 13.94 28.78
CA PHE A 35 53.57 12.79 29.66
C PHE A 35 54.34 11.57 29.17
N ARG A 36 54.95 10.83 30.10
CA ARG A 36 55.64 9.57 29.81
C ARG A 36 54.84 8.43 30.39
N PHE A 37 54.62 7.39 29.59
CA PHE A 37 53.88 6.21 29.98
C PHE A 37 54.69 4.96 29.67
N ASP A 38 54.64 3.97 30.56
CA ASP A 38 55.24 2.67 30.31
C ASP A 38 54.52 1.94 29.18
N ILE A 39 55.26 1.13 28.41
CA ILE A 39 54.74 0.31 27.32
C ILE A 39 53.49 -0.52 27.72
N PRO A 40 53.43 -1.20 28.88
CA PRO A 40 52.25 -1.96 29.28
C PRO A 40 50.98 -1.11 29.37
N VAL A 41 51.08 0.12 29.85
CA VAL A 41 49.94 1.06 29.96
C VAL A 41 49.41 1.39 28.56
N VAL A 42 50.30 1.67 27.61
CA VAL A 42 49.93 1.96 26.23
C VAL A 42 49.27 0.76 25.55
N ILE A 43 49.77 -0.46 25.79
CA ILE A 43 49.16 -1.70 25.28
C ILE A 43 47.74 -1.89 25.84
N THR A 44 47.55 -1.70 27.15
CA THR A 44 46.23 -1.82 27.78
C THR A 44 45.23 -0.80 27.24
N ILE A 45 45.65 0.46 27.07
CA ILE A 45 44.80 1.51 26.49
C ILE A 45 44.47 1.17 25.02
N THR A 46 45.43 0.66 24.26
CA THR A 46 45.22 0.23 22.87
C THR A 46 44.18 -0.89 22.78
N LEU A 47 44.31 -1.92 23.61
CA LEU A 47 43.35 -3.02 23.70
C LEU A 47 41.95 -2.52 24.08
N PHE A 48 41.85 -1.60 25.05
CA PHE A 48 40.59 -0.97 25.42
C PHE A 48 39.92 -0.27 24.24
N PHE A 49 40.69 0.50 23.46
CA PHE A 49 40.16 1.21 22.27
C PHE A 49 39.72 0.26 21.16
N ILE A 50 40.44 -0.85 20.95
CA ILE A 50 40.03 -1.90 19.98
C ILE A 50 38.68 -2.49 20.40
N ILE A 51 38.53 -2.85 21.67
CA ILE A 51 37.28 -3.41 22.20
C ILE A 51 36.14 -2.37 22.10
N TYR A 52 36.42 -1.11 22.43
CA TYR A 52 35.47 -0.01 22.30
C TYR A 52 34.97 0.16 20.85
N MET A 53 35.87 0.11 19.87
CA MET A 53 35.53 0.16 18.45
C MET A 53 34.68 -1.03 18.01
N LEU A 54 35.00 -2.24 18.48
CA LEU A 54 34.19 -3.43 18.24
C LEU A 54 32.79 -3.30 18.83
N MET A 55 32.65 -2.75 20.04
CA MET A 55 31.34 -2.53 20.67
C MET A 55 30.50 -1.50 19.90
N ILE A 56 31.10 -0.39 19.45
CA ILE A 56 30.40 0.59 18.61
C ILE A 56 29.92 -0.05 17.31
N TRP A 57 30.82 -0.79 16.64
CA TRP A 57 30.49 -1.45 15.38
C TRP A 57 29.36 -2.46 15.55
N ALA A 58 29.41 -3.27 16.61
CA ALA A 58 28.37 -4.22 16.96
C ALA A 58 27.03 -3.50 17.22
N GLY A 59 27.01 -2.49 18.10
CA GLY A 59 25.80 -1.74 18.43
C GLY A 59 25.14 -1.07 17.22
N LEU A 60 25.94 -0.47 16.33
CA LEU A 60 25.44 0.13 15.08
C LEU A 60 24.90 -0.92 14.09
N SER A 61 25.56 -2.08 14.00
CA SER A 61 25.16 -3.17 13.12
C SER A 61 23.85 -3.82 13.59
N PHE A 62 23.75 -4.11 14.88
CA PHE A 62 22.50 -4.62 15.48
C PHE A 62 21.35 -3.63 15.27
N GLY A 63 21.57 -2.34 15.54
CA GLY A 63 20.54 -1.31 15.34
C GLY A 63 19.99 -1.27 13.90
N LYS A 64 20.86 -1.42 12.89
CA LYS A 64 20.44 -1.49 11.48
C LYS A 64 19.61 -2.73 11.19
N VAL A 65 20.00 -3.90 11.70
CA VAL A 65 19.27 -5.16 11.49
C VAL A 65 17.87 -5.10 12.10
N PHE A 66 17.74 -4.62 13.34
CA PHE A 66 16.44 -4.47 14.00
C PHE A 66 15.53 -3.48 13.26
N THR A 67 16.09 -2.35 12.82
CA THR A 67 15.33 -1.32 12.09
C THR A 67 14.86 -1.85 10.73
N ASN A 68 15.73 -2.53 9.97
CA ASN A 68 15.35 -3.12 8.68
C ASN A 68 14.28 -4.20 8.80
N ARG A 69 14.34 -5.05 9.83
CA ARG A 69 13.29 -6.04 10.09
C ARG A 69 11.94 -5.37 10.35
N ARG A 70 11.93 -4.31 11.16
CA ARG A 70 10.71 -3.55 11.46
C ARG A 70 10.14 -2.86 10.21
N ILE A 71 11.00 -2.25 9.39
CA ILE A 71 10.59 -1.63 8.12
C ILE A 71 9.95 -2.66 7.20
N LYS A 72 10.58 -3.83 7.01
CA LYS A 72 10.00 -4.90 6.17
C LYS A 72 8.65 -5.41 6.68
N SER A 73 8.47 -5.50 7.99
CA SER A 73 7.17 -5.86 8.58
C SER A 73 6.11 -4.83 8.23
N LEU A 74 6.43 -3.54 8.45
CA LEU A 74 5.54 -2.43 8.14
C LEU A 74 5.20 -2.34 6.65
N GLU A 75 6.18 -2.54 5.76
CA GLU A 75 5.95 -2.62 4.32
C GLU A 75 4.97 -3.75 3.98
N THR A 76 5.15 -4.93 4.58
CA THR A 76 4.26 -6.08 4.36
C THR A 76 2.83 -5.79 4.82
N GLU A 77 2.67 -5.20 6.01
CA GLU A 77 1.36 -4.80 6.53
C GLU A 77 0.67 -3.77 5.63
N VAL A 78 1.42 -2.79 5.10
CA VAL A 78 0.90 -1.80 4.15
C VAL A 78 0.45 -2.46 2.85
N TYR A 79 1.22 -3.41 2.32
CA TYR A 79 0.84 -4.18 1.14
C TYR A 79 -0.43 -5.00 1.37
N GLU A 80 -0.54 -5.66 2.53
CA GLU A 80 -1.73 -6.42 2.88
C GLU A 80 -2.96 -5.53 3.03
N LEU A 81 -2.82 -4.36 3.66
CA LEU A 81 -3.89 -3.36 3.74
C LEU A 81 -4.33 -2.87 2.36
N LYS A 82 -3.38 -2.56 1.47
CA LYS A 82 -3.67 -2.16 0.09
C LYS A 82 -4.43 -3.24 -0.66
N SER A 83 -4.00 -4.50 -0.52
CA SER A 83 -4.67 -5.66 -1.11
C SER A 83 -6.09 -5.83 -0.59
N LYS A 84 -6.29 -5.74 0.73
CA LYS A 84 -7.62 -5.77 1.36
C LYS A 84 -8.52 -4.63 0.87
N LEU A 85 -7.97 -3.42 0.71
CA LEU A 85 -8.71 -2.27 0.19
C LEU A 85 -9.15 -2.49 -1.25
N LEU A 86 -8.25 -2.96 -2.11
CA LEU A 86 -8.55 -3.28 -3.52
C LEU A 86 -9.59 -4.38 -3.63
N ASN A 87 -9.48 -5.44 -2.83
CA ASN A 87 -10.47 -6.51 -2.80
C ASN A 87 -11.85 -6.00 -2.35
N LYS A 88 -11.92 -5.17 -1.30
CA LYS A 88 -13.18 -4.53 -0.89
C LYS A 88 -13.76 -3.62 -1.96
N GLN A 89 -12.93 -2.89 -2.71
CA GLN A 89 -13.39 -2.09 -3.84
C GLN A 89 -13.96 -2.98 -4.96
N GLY A 90 -13.31 -4.10 -5.28
CA GLY A 90 -13.84 -5.07 -6.25
C GLY A 90 -15.17 -5.69 -5.81
N GLU A 91 -15.31 -6.03 -4.53
CA GLU A 91 -16.54 -6.56 -3.96
C GLU A 91 -17.68 -5.52 -3.96
N LEU A 92 -17.37 -4.25 -3.70
CA LEU A 92 -18.33 -3.15 -3.83
C LEU A 92 -18.79 -2.94 -5.28
N ILE A 93 -17.86 -2.97 -6.24
CA ILE A 93 -18.20 -2.85 -7.68
C ILE A 93 -19.12 -4.00 -8.09
N LYS A 94 -18.77 -5.23 -7.73
CA LYS A 94 -19.59 -6.40 -8.05
C LYS A 94 -21.00 -6.32 -7.45
N ASN A 95 -21.11 -5.87 -6.19
CA ASN A 95 -22.41 -5.64 -5.56
C ASN A 95 -23.24 -4.54 -6.25
N ILE A 96 -22.60 -3.53 -6.85
CA ILE A 96 -23.27 -2.52 -7.66
C ILE A 96 -23.74 -3.11 -8.99
N GLU A 97 -22.89 -3.88 -9.68
CA GLU A 97 -23.25 -4.60 -10.91
C GLU A 97 -24.45 -5.52 -10.68
N ASP A 98 -24.40 -6.37 -9.65
CA ASP A 98 -25.49 -7.30 -9.32
C ASP A 98 -26.81 -6.56 -9.02
N LYS A 99 -26.75 -5.41 -8.31
CA LYS A 99 -27.93 -4.57 -8.06
C LYS A 99 -28.46 -3.93 -9.34
N PHE A 100 -27.57 -3.49 -10.23
CA PHE A 100 -27.94 -2.86 -11.48
C PHE A 100 -28.60 -3.87 -12.42
N ASP A 101 -28.02 -5.05 -12.58
CA ASP A 101 -28.58 -6.14 -13.39
C ASP A 101 -29.94 -6.58 -12.89
N LYS A 102 -30.11 -6.70 -11.56
CA LYS A 102 -31.41 -7.01 -10.97
C LYS A 102 -32.46 -5.93 -11.28
N LYS A 103 -32.13 -4.65 -11.07
CA LYS A 103 -33.01 -3.52 -11.39
C LYS A 103 -33.35 -3.45 -12.88
N LEU A 104 -32.39 -3.73 -13.75
CA LEU A 104 -32.58 -3.75 -15.20
C LEU A 104 -33.50 -4.90 -15.62
N GLY A 105 -33.34 -6.08 -15.02
CA GLY A 105 -34.23 -7.22 -15.21
C GLY A 105 -35.67 -6.92 -14.78
N GLU A 106 -35.85 -6.36 -13.58
CA GLU A 106 -37.16 -5.91 -13.08
C GLU A 106 -37.80 -4.87 -14.02
N PHE A 107 -37.02 -3.90 -14.50
CA PHE A 107 -37.49 -2.88 -15.44
C PHE A 107 -37.91 -3.45 -16.79
N LYS A 108 -37.13 -4.39 -17.34
CA LYS A 108 -37.49 -5.10 -18.58
C LYS A 108 -38.80 -5.86 -18.41
N GLN A 109 -38.94 -6.60 -17.33
CA GLN A 109 -40.14 -7.38 -17.06
C GLN A 109 -41.38 -6.47 -16.88
N ASP A 110 -41.26 -5.35 -16.18
CA ASP A 110 -42.35 -4.38 -16.03
C ASP A 110 -42.70 -3.71 -17.36
N SER A 111 -41.69 -3.38 -18.17
CA SER A 111 -41.88 -2.80 -19.50
C SER A 111 -42.57 -3.78 -20.47
N ASP A 112 -42.14 -5.03 -20.49
CA ASP A 112 -42.75 -6.08 -21.33
C ASP A 112 -44.21 -6.31 -20.93
N LYS A 113 -44.51 -6.34 -19.62
CA LYS A 113 -45.87 -6.47 -19.12
C LYS A 113 -46.74 -5.28 -19.52
N LYS A 114 -46.23 -4.06 -19.40
CA LYS A 114 -46.94 -2.84 -19.85
C LYS A 114 -47.16 -2.86 -21.36
N LEU A 115 -46.16 -3.25 -22.15
CA LEU A 115 -46.28 -3.37 -23.59
C LEU A 115 -47.36 -4.38 -23.98
N GLU A 116 -47.42 -5.54 -23.31
CA GLU A 116 -48.42 -6.56 -23.56
C GLU A 116 -49.84 -6.08 -23.21
N LEU A 117 -49.99 -5.36 -22.10
CA LEU A 117 -51.26 -4.73 -21.73
C LEU A 117 -51.70 -3.70 -22.78
N THR A 118 -50.81 -2.81 -23.21
CA THR A 118 -51.10 -1.82 -24.25
C THR A 118 -51.48 -2.48 -25.57
N LYS A 119 -50.80 -3.58 -25.97
CA LYS A 119 -51.17 -4.35 -27.16
C LYS A 119 -52.59 -4.91 -27.06
N LYS A 120 -52.93 -5.55 -25.93
CA LYS A 120 -54.29 -6.08 -25.70
C LYS A 120 -55.35 -4.99 -25.71
N GLU A 121 -55.08 -3.84 -25.10
CA GLU A 121 -55.99 -2.70 -25.14
C GLU A 121 -56.15 -2.16 -26.56
N THR A 122 -55.06 -2.05 -27.32
CA THR A 122 -55.09 -1.58 -28.71
C THR A 122 -55.89 -2.55 -29.60
N GLU A 123 -55.66 -3.85 -29.46
CA GLU A 123 -56.42 -4.89 -30.18
C GLU A 123 -57.92 -4.82 -29.86
N LYS A 124 -58.28 -4.61 -28.60
CA LYS A 124 -59.68 -4.45 -28.17
C LYS A 124 -60.30 -3.19 -28.79
N VAL A 125 -59.60 -2.07 -28.80
CA VAL A 125 -60.07 -0.83 -29.44
C VAL A 125 -60.26 -1.03 -30.94
N VAL A 126 -59.29 -1.65 -31.62
CA VAL A 126 -59.39 -1.94 -33.06
C VAL A 126 -60.57 -2.87 -33.36
N SER A 127 -60.80 -3.90 -32.54
CA SER A 127 -61.95 -4.79 -32.68
C SER A 127 -63.27 -4.04 -32.53
N ASN A 128 -63.39 -3.18 -31.51
CA ASN A 128 -64.58 -2.36 -31.30
C ASN A 128 -64.82 -1.39 -32.47
N VAL A 129 -63.78 -0.70 -32.94
CA VAL A 129 -63.89 0.21 -34.10
C VAL A 129 -64.33 -0.55 -35.35
N ASN A 130 -63.76 -1.73 -35.62
CA ASN A 130 -64.17 -2.57 -36.75
C ASN A 130 -65.63 -3.02 -36.64
N TYR A 131 -66.08 -3.39 -35.44
CA TYR A 131 -67.47 -3.75 -35.19
C TYR A 131 -68.42 -2.57 -35.46
N ASP A 132 -68.09 -1.39 -34.96
CA ASP A 132 -68.86 -0.16 -35.17
C ASP A 132 -68.91 0.20 -36.67
N PHE A 133 -67.79 0.09 -37.37
CA PHE A 133 -67.71 0.32 -38.81
C PHE A 133 -68.58 -0.66 -39.60
N SER A 134 -68.58 -1.95 -39.23
CA SER A 134 -69.43 -2.96 -39.85
C SER A 134 -70.91 -2.64 -39.67
N THR A 135 -71.29 -2.21 -38.47
CA THR A 135 -72.67 -1.84 -38.12
C THR A 135 -73.14 -0.62 -38.91
N ILE A 136 -72.27 0.39 -39.06
CA ILE A 136 -72.54 1.58 -39.87
C ILE A 136 -72.68 1.21 -41.35
N LYS A 137 -71.77 0.38 -41.89
CA LYS A 137 -71.81 -0.11 -43.27
C LYS A 137 -73.10 -0.88 -43.58
N ASP A 138 -73.54 -1.73 -42.64
CA ASP A 138 -74.79 -2.48 -42.76
C ASP A 138 -76.03 -1.57 -42.72
N ARG A 139 -76.00 -0.51 -41.91
CA ARG A 139 -77.08 0.50 -41.91
C ARG A 139 -77.11 1.29 -43.23
N LEU A 140 -75.96 1.71 -43.74
CA LEU A 140 -75.85 2.44 -45.01
C LEU A 140 -76.32 1.59 -46.20
N THR A 141 -75.94 0.32 -46.28
CA THR A 141 -76.40 -0.59 -47.35
C THR A 141 -77.90 -0.88 -47.29
N ARG A 142 -78.51 -0.91 -46.09
CA ARG A 142 -79.97 -1.01 -45.94
C ARG A 142 -80.69 0.27 -46.37
N MET A 143 -80.10 1.44 -46.14
CA MET A 143 -80.68 2.72 -46.57
C MET A 143 -80.55 2.96 -48.08
N GLY A 144 -79.45 2.53 -48.70
CA GLY A 144 -79.25 2.64 -50.16
C GLY A 144 -79.97 1.58 -51.01
N LYS A 145 -80.72 0.67 -50.38
CA LYS A 145 -81.57 -0.34 -51.04
C LYS A 145 -83.06 0.01 -51.01
N LYS A 146 -83.42 1.21 -50.56
CA LYS A 146 -84.75 1.83 -50.78
C LYS A 146 -84.68 2.78 -51.96
#